data_AF-A0A6G7X9C8-F1
#
_entry.id   AF-A0A6G7X9C8-F1
#
_cell.length_a   1.000
_cell.length_b   1.000
_cell.length_c   1.000
_cell.angle_alpha   90.00
_cell.angle_beta   90.00
_cell.angle_gamma   90.00
#
_symmetry.space_group_name_H-M   'P 1'
#
loop_
_entity.id
_entity.type
_entity.pdbx_description
1 polymer ?
#
loop_
_entity_poly.entity_id
_entity_poly.type
_entity_poly.pdbx_seq_one_letter_code
_entity_poly.pdbx_strand_id
1 'polypeptide(L)'
;MKANVFTSVIVALFLFAINSSVVKADSDAVLYHNVEKTENVVSTTYFKGDVQNNNLVPFKKKVNTLNEQGAFVSKVTYIWNESNKSWTPSNKMVYTYDGAKVMSVSRSDWNEKTKKWNEPEKASYSYNEDGTCIQ
;
A
#
# COMPACT_ATOMS: atom_id res chain seq x y z
N MET A 1 -17.93 40.17 9.10
CA MET A 1 -17.16 39.85 7.88
C MET A 1 -16.19 38.72 8.25
N LYS A 2 -16.45 37.48 7.81
CA LYS A 2 -15.66 36.29 8.17
C LYS A 2 -14.46 36.21 7.23
N ALA A 3 -13.25 36.30 7.77
CA ALA A 3 -12.02 36.12 7.01
C ALA A 3 -11.78 34.61 6.80
N ASN A 4 -11.89 34.16 5.55
CA ASN A 4 -11.49 32.82 5.16
C ASN A 4 -9.97 32.84 4.89
N VAL A 5 -9.19 32.22 5.76
CA VAL A 5 -7.76 31.97 5.53
C VAL A 5 -7.66 30.67 4.73
N PHE A 6 -7.39 30.78 3.42
CA PHE A 6 -7.05 29.63 2.59
C PHE A 6 -5.61 29.20 2.89
N THR A 7 -5.49 27.99 3.41
CA THR A 7 -4.26 27.35 3.85
C THR A 7 -3.28 27.17 2.68
N SER A 8 -2.05 27.62 2.91
CA SER A 8 -0.93 27.64 1.97
C SER A 8 -0.57 26.26 1.42
N VAL A 9 -0.41 26.16 0.10
CA VAL A 9 0.14 25.00 -0.59
C VAL A 9 1.67 25.01 -0.43
N ILE A 10 2.20 24.15 0.42
CA ILE A 10 3.64 23.88 0.46
C ILE A 10 3.93 22.80 -0.58
N VAL A 11 4.45 23.20 -1.74
CA VAL A 11 5.09 22.28 -2.68
C VAL A 11 6.50 22.01 -2.16
N ALA A 12 6.66 20.96 -1.35
CA ALA A 12 7.98 20.48 -0.96
C ALA A 12 8.50 19.52 -2.04
N LEU A 13 9.40 20.02 -2.90
CA LEU A 13 10.25 19.22 -3.78
C LEU A 13 11.29 18.49 -2.91
N PHE A 14 10.96 17.28 -2.47
CA PHE A 14 11.93 16.42 -1.79
C PHE A 14 12.68 15.57 -2.83
N LEU A 15 13.93 15.94 -3.10
CA LEU A 15 14.90 15.08 -3.76
C LEU A 15 15.42 14.07 -2.73
N PHE A 16 14.91 12.83 -2.76
CA PHE A 16 15.49 11.73 -1.98
C PHE A 16 16.24 10.77 -2.90
N ALA A 17 17.57 10.81 -2.83
CA ALA A 17 18.44 9.76 -3.34
C ALA A 17 18.47 8.61 -2.33
N ILE A 18 18.05 7.41 -2.73
CA ILE A 18 18.40 6.17 -2.01
C ILE A 18 18.74 5.04 -2.98
N ASN A 19 19.79 4.31 -2.63
CA ASN A 19 20.35 3.14 -3.30
C ASN A 19 19.27 2.11 -3.63
N SER A 20 18.99 1.87 -4.91
CA SER A 20 18.12 0.79 -5.35
C SER A 20 18.95 -0.36 -5.91
N SER A 21 18.95 -1.50 -5.22
CA SER A 21 19.31 -2.78 -5.82
C SER A 21 18.30 -3.04 -6.94
N VAL A 22 18.75 -2.94 -8.19
CA VAL A 22 17.89 -3.13 -9.36
C VAL A 22 17.59 -4.62 -9.52
N VAL A 23 16.44 -5.06 -9.04
CA VAL A 23 15.82 -6.31 -9.51
C VAL A 23 15.11 -5.93 -10.82
N LYS A 24 15.71 -6.26 -11.97
CA LYS A 24 15.09 -6.04 -13.27
C LYS A 24 13.94 -7.03 -13.44
N ALA A 25 12.71 -6.55 -13.29
CA ALA A 25 11.56 -7.16 -13.94
C ALA A 25 11.52 -6.70 -15.40
N ASP A 26 10.90 -7.50 -16.28
CA ASP A 26 10.83 -7.41 -17.75
C ASP A 26 10.11 -6.15 -18.28
N SER A 27 10.57 -4.97 -17.86
CA SER A 27 9.98 -3.68 -18.19
C SER A 27 11.08 -2.61 -18.12
N ASP A 28 11.30 -1.91 -19.22
CA ASP A 28 12.22 -0.76 -19.31
C ASP A 28 11.79 0.46 -18.47
N ALA A 29 10.64 0.38 -17.78
CA ALA A 29 10.18 1.46 -16.92
C ALA A 29 11.09 1.63 -15.71
N VAL A 30 11.68 2.82 -15.57
CA VAL A 30 12.37 3.21 -14.33
C VAL A 30 11.31 3.37 -13.23
N LEU A 31 11.42 2.52 -12.19
CA LEU A 31 10.50 2.50 -11.07
C LEU A 31 11.11 3.23 -9.87
N TYR A 32 10.38 4.20 -9.36
CA TYR A 32 10.73 4.94 -8.15
C TYR A 32 9.70 4.64 -7.06
N HIS A 33 10.09 4.83 -5.80
CA HIS A 33 9.15 4.74 -4.70
C HIS A 33 9.47 5.74 -3.59
N ASN A 34 8.43 6.18 -2.90
CA ASN A 34 8.51 6.97 -1.68
C ASN A 34 7.95 6.16 -0.51
N VAL A 35 8.62 6.17 0.63
CA VAL A 35 8.17 5.48 1.85
C VAL A 35 7.90 6.50 2.96
N GLU A 36 6.68 6.49 3.47
CA GLU A 36 6.26 7.28 4.63
C GLU A 36 5.96 6.32 5.77
N LYS A 37 6.46 6.62 6.97
CA LYS A 37 6.26 5.79 8.15
C LYS A 37 5.68 6.63 9.29
N THR A 38 4.65 6.10 9.94
CA THR A 38 4.24 6.49 11.30
C THR A 38 4.66 5.37 12.26
N GLU A 39 4.19 5.41 13.51
CA GLU A 39 4.47 4.38 14.51
C GLU A 39 4.08 2.98 14.04
N ASN A 40 2.86 2.81 13.52
CA ASN A 40 2.30 1.52 13.14
C ASN A 40 1.85 1.45 11.67
N VAL A 41 2.09 2.48 10.85
CA VAL A 41 1.71 2.47 9.44
C VAL A 41 2.92 2.76 8.55
N VAL A 42 3.07 1.94 7.51
CA VAL A 42 4.06 2.15 6.43
C VAL A 42 3.30 2.32 5.12
N SER A 43 3.39 3.50 4.53
CA SER A 43 2.85 3.83 3.22
C SER A 43 3.99 3.83 2.19
N THR A 44 3.82 3.11 1.09
CA THR A 44 4.77 3.12 -0.04
C THR A 44 4.04 3.52 -1.30
N THR A 45 4.42 4.65 -1.90
CA THR A 45 3.91 5.10 -3.19
C THR A 45 4.93 4.77 -4.27
N TYR A 46 4.49 4.15 -5.36
CA TYR A 46 5.30 3.75 -6.49
C TYR A 46 4.99 4.65 -7.69
N PHE A 47 6.05 5.06 -8.39
CA PHE A 47 6.01 5.96 -9.52
C PHE A 47 6.72 5.34 -10.72
N LYS A 48 6.23 5.65 -11.92
CA LYS A 48 6.96 5.45 -13.17
C LYS A 48 7.61 6.77 -13.55
N GLY A 49 8.84 6.72 -14.06
CA GLY A 49 9.42 7.86 -14.75
C GLY A 49 8.77 8.06 -16.11
N ASP A 50 8.28 9.26 -16.38
CA ASP A 50 7.94 9.70 -17.73
C ASP A 50 9.09 10.61 -18.22
N VAL A 51 9.91 10.00 -19.07
CA VAL A 51 11.14 10.58 -19.59
C VAL A 51 10.85 11.74 -20.55
N GLN A 52 9.69 11.73 -21.22
CA GLN A 52 9.33 12.80 -22.17
C GLN A 52 8.99 14.10 -21.43
N ASN A 53 8.32 13.99 -20.29
CA ASN A 53 7.87 15.14 -19.51
C ASN A 53 8.74 15.43 -18.28
N ASN A 54 9.84 14.67 -18.10
CA ASN A 54 10.76 14.76 -16.96
C ASN A 54 10.03 14.79 -15.60
N ASN A 55 9.05 13.92 -15.43
CA ASN A 55 8.21 13.86 -14.24
C ASN A 55 8.02 12.42 -13.73
N LEU A 56 7.51 12.31 -12.50
CA LEU A 56 7.16 11.03 -11.87
C LEU A 56 5.64 10.88 -11.82
N VAL A 57 5.13 9.83 -12.46
CA VAL A 57 3.70 9.53 -12.48
C VAL A 57 3.41 8.41 -11.46
N PRO A 58 2.62 8.68 -10.41
CA PRO A 58 2.24 7.63 -9.47
C PRO A 58 1.35 6.60 -10.17
N PHE A 59 1.49 5.33 -9.81
CA PHE A 59 0.62 4.27 -10.35
C PHE A 59 0.09 3.31 -9.29
N LYS A 60 0.78 3.19 -8.16
CA LYS A 60 0.40 2.27 -7.08
C LYS A 60 0.77 2.83 -5.72
N LYS A 61 -0.07 2.61 -4.72
CA LYS A 61 0.26 2.88 -3.32
C LYS A 61 -0.08 1.66 -2.49
N LYS A 62 0.78 1.29 -1.55
CA LYS A 62 0.54 0.24 -0.55
C LYS A 62 0.55 0.88 0.83
N VAL A 63 -0.49 0.66 1.61
CA VAL A 63 -0.57 1.09 3.01
C VAL A 63 -0.61 -0.16 3.87
N ASN A 64 0.42 -0.34 4.69
CA ASN A 64 0.55 -1.46 5.60
C ASN A 64 0.35 -0.96 7.02
N THR A 65 -0.52 -1.62 7.79
CA THR A 65 -0.66 -1.42 9.23
C THR A 65 0.02 -2.58 9.95
N LEU A 66 0.81 -2.27 10.96
CA LEU A 66 1.60 -3.21 11.74
C LEU A 66 1.05 -3.32 13.18
N ASN A 67 1.24 -4.47 13.81
CA ASN A 67 1.07 -4.61 15.26
C ASN A 67 2.35 -4.16 16.00
N GLU A 68 2.33 -4.23 17.32
CA GLU A 68 3.46 -3.84 18.19
C GLU A 68 4.75 -4.66 17.93
N GLN A 69 4.61 -5.88 17.40
CA GLN A 69 5.72 -6.76 17.02
C GLN A 69 6.22 -6.49 15.59
N GLY A 70 5.66 -5.50 14.89
CA GLY A 70 6.02 -5.16 13.50
C GLY A 70 5.45 -6.10 12.44
N ALA A 71 4.53 -6.99 12.79
CA ALA A 71 3.84 -7.89 11.86
C ALA A 71 2.63 -7.20 11.22
N PHE A 72 2.32 -7.56 9.96
CA PHE A 72 1.21 -6.94 9.22
C PHE A 72 -0.15 -7.30 9.82
N VAL A 73 -0.94 -6.32 10.24
CA VAL A 73 -2.37 -6.48 10.58
C VAL A 73 -3.23 -6.27 9.34
N SER A 74 -2.86 -5.31 8.49
CA SER A 74 -3.61 -4.98 7.28
C SER A 74 -2.68 -4.50 6.17
N LYS A 75 -3.04 -4.79 4.93
CA LYS A 75 -2.37 -4.29 3.72
C LYS A 75 -3.44 -3.83 2.74
N VAL A 76 -3.43 -2.56 2.39
CA VAL A 76 -4.34 -1.98 1.40
C VAL A 76 -3.55 -1.51 0.20
N THR A 77 -3.94 -1.97 -0.99
CA THR A 77 -3.39 -1.49 -2.26
C THR A 77 -4.34 -0.49 -2.89
N TYR A 78 -3.79 0.63 -3.36
CA TYR A 78 -4.49 1.63 -4.16
C TYR A 78 -3.82 1.75 -5.52
N ILE A 79 -4.63 2.05 -6.53
CA ILE A 79 -4.22 2.33 -7.91
C ILE A 79 -4.50 3.79 -8.20
N TRP A 80 -3.56 4.44 -8.88
CA TRP A 80 -3.73 5.83 -9.29
C TRP A 80 -4.61 5.89 -10.55
N ASN A 81 -5.61 6.75 -10.53
CA ASN A 81 -6.41 7.08 -11.70
C ASN A 81 -5.90 8.41 -12.28
N GLU A 82 -5.27 8.33 -13.44
CA GLU A 82 -4.66 9.49 -14.09
C GLU A 82 -5.69 10.50 -14.62
N SER A 83 -6.89 10.05 -14.97
CA SER A 83 -7.94 10.89 -15.56
C SER A 83 -8.52 11.87 -14.55
N ASN A 84 -8.68 11.44 -13.29
CA ASN A 84 -9.25 12.27 -12.23
C ASN A 84 -8.25 12.61 -11.10
N LYS A 85 -6.98 12.22 -11.26
CA LYS A 85 -5.88 12.47 -10.32
C LYS A 85 -6.23 12.02 -8.88
N SER A 86 -6.76 10.80 -8.74
CA SER A 86 -7.16 10.26 -7.44
C SER A 86 -6.68 8.82 -7.21
N TRP A 87 -6.65 8.42 -5.94
CA TRP A 87 -6.32 7.05 -5.54
C TRP A 87 -7.60 6.23 -5.35
N THR A 88 -7.68 5.10 -6.03
CA THR A 88 -8.76 4.14 -5.92
C THR A 88 -8.28 2.89 -5.20
N PRO A 89 -8.96 2.41 -4.13
CA PRO A 89 -8.63 1.13 -3.53
C PRO A 89 -8.76 0.00 -4.55
N SER A 90 -7.89 -1.00 -4.47
CA SER A 90 -7.93 -2.18 -5.35
C SER A 90 -8.21 -3.44 -4.53
N ASN A 91 -7.41 -3.68 -3.51
CA ASN A 91 -7.55 -4.85 -2.65
C ASN A 91 -7.09 -4.53 -1.23
N LYS A 92 -7.62 -5.30 -0.30
CA LYS A 92 -7.26 -5.27 1.12
C LYS A 92 -7.01 -6.70 1.60
N MET A 93 -5.94 -6.89 2.35
CA MET A 93 -5.67 -8.10 3.11
C MET A 93 -5.67 -7.78 4.60
N VAL A 94 -6.29 -8.64 5.40
CA VAL A 94 -6.31 -8.54 6.87
C VAL A 94 -5.79 -9.84 7.44
N TYR A 95 -4.94 -9.75 8.45
CA TYR A 95 -4.25 -10.88 9.06
C TYR A 95 -4.66 -11.01 10.52
N THR A 96 -4.86 -12.23 10.98
CA THR A 96 -5.02 -12.53 12.41
C THR A 96 -3.93 -13.48 12.87
N TYR A 97 -3.57 -13.41 14.14
CA TYR A 97 -2.43 -14.14 14.69
C TYR A 97 -2.79 -14.84 16.00
N ASP A 98 -2.08 -15.93 16.27
CA ASP A 98 -1.94 -16.55 17.59
C ASP A 98 -0.45 -16.51 17.94
N GLY A 99 -0.09 -15.62 18.86
CA GLY A 99 1.31 -15.22 19.07
C GLY A 99 1.95 -14.71 17.78
N ALA A 100 3.00 -15.39 17.31
CA ALA A 100 3.71 -15.07 16.08
C ALA A 100 3.17 -15.80 14.83
N LYS A 101 2.23 -16.73 14.98
CA LYS A 101 1.71 -17.57 13.88
C LYS A 101 0.49 -16.91 13.23
N VAL A 102 0.44 -16.88 11.91
CA VAL A 102 -0.74 -16.38 11.17
C VAL A 102 -1.86 -17.41 11.28
N MET A 103 -2.99 -17.03 11.85
CA MET A 103 -4.17 -17.88 12.00
C MET A 103 -5.14 -17.75 10.84
N SER A 104 -5.27 -16.55 10.26
CA SER A 104 -6.07 -16.37 9.06
C SER A 104 -5.65 -15.17 8.24
N VAL A 105 -5.94 -15.23 6.95
CA VAL A 105 -5.81 -14.12 6.01
C VAL A 105 -7.12 -13.96 5.27
N SER A 106 -7.69 -12.76 5.34
CA SER A 106 -8.88 -12.38 4.59
C SER A 106 -8.51 -11.41 3.48
N ARG A 107 -8.95 -11.66 2.25
CA ARG A 107 -8.72 -10.81 1.07
C ARG A 107 -10.05 -10.28 0.54
N SER A 108 -10.19 -8.97 0.48
CA SER A 108 -11.32 -8.30 -0.17
C SER A 108 -10.84 -7.50 -1.37
N ASP A 109 -11.56 -7.62 -2.49
CA ASP A 109 -11.40 -6.72 -3.63
C ASP A 109 -12.37 -5.53 -3.53
N TRP A 110 -11.95 -4.38 -4.03
CA TRP A 110 -12.76 -3.17 -4.00
C TRP A 110 -13.76 -3.16 -5.16
N ASN A 111 -15.01 -2.83 -4.86
CA ASN A 111 -16.07 -2.71 -5.86
C ASN A 111 -16.28 -1.24 -6.21
N GLU A 112 -15.78 -0.86 -7.39
CA GLU A 112 -15.89 0.51 -7.89
C GLU A 112 -17.34 0.97 -8.15
N LYS A 113 -18.27 0.05 -8.42
CA LYS A 113 -19.68 0.39 -8.68
C LYS A 113 -20.41 0.71 -7.38
N THR A 114 -20.20 -0.10 -6.34
CA THR A 114 -20.90 0.05 -5.06
C THR A 114 -20.12 0.92 -4.07
N LYS A 115 -18.87 1.27 -4.37
CA LYS A 115 -17.92 1.98 -3.50
C LYS A 115 -17.78 1.29 -2.13
N LYS A 116 -17.70 -0.04 -2.15
CA LYS A 116 -17.56 -0.90 -0.96
C LYS A 116 -16.56 -2.02 -1.23
N TRP A 117 -16.00 -2.58 -0.16
CA TRP A 117 -15.26 -3.84 -0.24
C TRP A 117 -16.25 -4.97 -0.51
N ASN A 118 -15.92 -5.87 -1.43
CA ASN A 118 -16.62 -7.14 -1.56
C ASN A 118 -16.38 -8.01 -0.32
N GLU A 119 -17.25 -9.01 -0.14
CA GLU A 119 -17.09 -10.02 0.89
C GLU A 119 -15.70 -10.66 0.80
N PRO A 120 -14.96 -10.76 1.92
CA PRO A 120 -13.62 -11.32 1.89
C PRO A 120 -13.62 -12.82 1.60
N GLU A 121 -12.70 -13.24 0.74
CA GLU A 121 -12.24 -14.63 0.73
C GLU A 121 -11.31 -14.84 1.92
N LYS A 122 -11.53 -15.90 2.71
CA LYS A 122 -10.75 -16.17 3.92
C LYS A 122 -10.05 -17.52 3.83
N ALA A 123 -8.75 -17.51 4.10
CA ALA A 123 -7.96 -18.70 4.37
C ALA A 123 -7.63 -18.74 5.87
N SER A 124 -7.83 -19.89 6.50
CA SER A 124 -7.48 -20.14 7.90
C SER A 124 -6.40 -21.21 7.97
N TYR A 125 -5.54 -21.11 8.98
CA TYR A 125 -4.41 -22.01 9.18
C TYR A 125 -4.48 -22.57 10.59
N SER A 126 -4.19 -23.86 10.71
CA SER A 126 -4.02 -24.54 11.99
C SER A 126 -2.60 -25.08 12.06
N TYR A 127 -2.09 -25.28 13.27
CA TYR A 127 -0.71 -25.71 13.48
C TYR A 127 -0.67 -26.84 14.50
N ASN A 128 0.16 -27.83 14.23
CA ASN A 128 0.53 -28.83 15.23
C ASN A 128 1.41 -28.21 16.32
N GLU A 129 1.66 -28.97 17.40
CA GLU A 129 2.49 -28.54 18.54
C GLU A 129 3.92 -28.16 18.12
N ASP A 130 4.47 -28.82 17.10
CA ASP A 130 5.78 -28.53 16.52
C ASP A 130 5.81 -27.22 15.68
N GLY A 131 4.65 -26.62 15.42
CA GLY A 131 4.49 -25.42 14.62
C GLY A 131 4.34 -25.65 13.12
N THR A 132 4.21 -26.90 12.66
CA THR A 132 3.91 -27.22 11.26
C THR A 132 2.46 -26.86 10.93
N CYS A 133 2.24 -26.12 9.83
CA CYS A 133 0.90 -25.80 9.35
C CYS A 133 0.21 -27.07 8.85
N ILE A 134 -1.02 -27.29 9.32
CA ILE A 134 -1.91 -28.36 8.85
C ILE A 134 -3.09 -27.73 8.08
N GLN A 135 -3.51 -28.43 7.03
CA GLN A 135 -4.62 -28.02 6.16
C GLN A 135 -5.91 -28.75 6.52
#